data_AF-A0A553L2G1-F1
#
_entry.id   AF-A0A553L2G1-F1
#
_cell.length_a   1.000
_cell.length_b   1.000
_cell.length_c   1.000
_cell.angle_alpha   90.00
_cell.angle_beta   90.00
_cell.angle_gamma   90.00
#
_symmetry.space_group_name_H-M   'P 1'
#
loop_
_entity.id
_entity.type
_entity.pdbx_description
1 polymer ?
#
loop_
_entity_poly.entity_id
_entity_poly.type
_entity_poly.pdbx_seq_one_letter_code
_entity_poly.pdbx_strand_id
1 'polypeptide(L)'
;MVLSVNCHSLLYAQPSKLYQYEPSVKHPYGVVNPKAPEQIRDFAALVGNSQCQSTARNPDGTWQQPEAILWRYKYIMNGLAIQDETLKPDGSHSGSIRQYLPDEKKWFVHYYSSSSPTTALPAWSGNKTKDGNIILYREQKAPNGMEGFYRITFFDISDAKFEWKGEWVDKEEKIVYPTWKISCKKKV
;
A
#
# COMPACT_ATOMS: atom_id res chain seq x y z
N MET A 1 -37.14 -4.70 52.76
CA MET A 1 -37.55 -4.93 51.36
C MET A 1 -36.52 -4.22 50.48
N VAL A 2 -35.52 -4.95 49.99
CA VAL A 2 -34.47 -4.41 49.11
C VAL A 2 -34.55 -5.20 47.82
N LEU A 3 -35.09 -4.58 46.77
CA LEU A 3 -35.10 -5.16 45.42
C LEU A 3 -33.72 -4.94 44.81
N SER A 4 -32.92 -6.00 44.76
CA SER A 4 -31.67 -6.03 44.00
C SER A 4 -32.01 -6.24 42.52
N VAL A 5 -31.84 -5.19 41.71
CA VAL A 5 -31.96 -5.27 40.25
C VAL A 5 -30.66 -5.86 39.70
N ASN A 6 -30.70 -7.14 39.34
CA ASN A 6 -29.61 -7.82 38.65
C ASN A 6 -29.60 -7.39 37.18
N CYS A 7 -28.77 -6.39 36.85
CA CYS A 7 -28.48 -6.00 35.48
C CYS A 7 -27.60 -7.08 34.82
N HIS A 8 -28.22 -8.01 34.10
CA HIS A 8 -27.50 -8.94 33.24
C HIS A 8 -27.07 -8.20 31.98
N SER A 9 -25.80 -7.84 31.91
CA SER A 9 -25.17 -7.36 30.67
C SER A 9 -25.12 -8.53 29.69
N LEU A 10 -26.04 -8.56 28.73
CA LEU A 10 -25.93 -9.42 27.54
C LEU A 10 -24.72 -8.94 26.73
N LEU A 11 -23.57 -9.57 26.96
CA LEU A 11 -22.42 -9.49 26.06
C LEU A 11 -22.82 -10.18 24.75
N TYR A 12 -23.28 -9.41 23.78
CA TYR A 12 -23.42 -9.88 22.40
C TYR A 12 -22.03 -10.16 21.84
N ALA A 13 -21.58 -11.41 21.93
CA ALA A 13 -20.44 -11.88 21.17
C ALA A 13 -20.76 -11.69 19.68
N GLN A 14 -19.99 -10.84 18.98
CA GLN A 14 -20.12 -10.72 17.53
C GLN A 14 -19.93 -12.12 16.91
N PRO A 15 -20.76 -12.54 15.94
CA PRO A 15 -20.61 -13.84 15.33
C PRO A 15 -19.23 -13.90 14.67
N SER A 16 -18.38 -14.79 15.16
CA SER A 16 -17.00 -15.03 14.73
C SER A 16 -16.82 -15.32 13.24
N LYS A 17 -17.93 -15.45 12.49
CA LYS A 17 -17.95 -15.71 11.05
C LYS A 17 -17.96 -14.47 10.15
N LEU A 18 -18.24 -13.27 10.66
CA LEU A 18 -18.37 -12.08 9.78
C LEU A 18 -17.02 -11.54 9.26
N TYR A 19 -15.94 -11.69 10.04
CA TYR A 19 -14.64 -11.05 9.76
C TYR A 19 -13.47 -12.05 9.76
N GLN A 20 -13.71 -13.26 9.24
CA GLN A 20 -12.75 -14.38 9.29
C GLN A 20 -11.41 -14.11 8.61
N TYR A 21 -11.35 -13.15 7.69
CA TYR A 21 -10.17 -12.85 6.89
C TYR A 21 -9.47 -11.54 7.30
N GLU A 22 -10.03 -10.82 8.27
CA GLU A 22 -9.37 -9.67 8.88
C GLU A 22 -8.12 -10.10 9.68
N PRO A 23 -7.17 -9.18 9.92
CA PRO A 23 -6.07 -9.40 10.83
C PRO A 23 -6.52 -9.91 12.20
N SER A 24 -5.82 -10.91 12.70
CA SER A 24 -6.09 -11.57 13.98
C SER A 24 -4.79 -12.04 14.61
N VAL A 25 -4.85 -12.53 15.85
CA VAL A 25 -3.67 -13.10 16.54
C VAL A 25 -3.02 -14.22 15.72
N LYS A 26 -3.83 -15.09 15.09
CA LYS A 26 -3.32 -16.19 14.26
C LYS A 26 -2.84 -15.73 12.87
N HIS A 27 -3.46 -14.70 12.32
CA HIS A 27 -3.15 -14.14 11.01
C HIS A 27 -2.93 -12.64 11.14
N PRO A 28 -1.75 -12.18 11.60
CA PRO A 28 -1.52 -10.78 11.99
C PRO A 28 -1.64 -9.77 10.84
N TYR A 29 -1.62 -10.25 9.59
CA TYR A 29 -1.80 -9.43 8.39
C TYR A 29 -3.07 -9.77 7.61
N GLY A 30 -3.99 -10.52 8.23
CA GLY A 30 -5.18 -11.06 7.58
C GLY A 30 -4.84 -12.16 6.57
N VAL A 31 -5.85 -12.60 5.84
CA VAL A 31 -5.72 -13.61 4.76
C VAL A 31 -6.62 -13.21 3.59
N VAL A 32 -6.37 -13.80 2.41
CA VAL A 32 -7.21 -13.54 1.22
C VAL A 32 -8.59 -14.14 1.42
N ASN A 33 -9.63 -13.36 1.13
CA ASN A 33 -11.00 -13.87 1.08
C ASN A 33 -11.18 -14.79 -0.14
N PRO A 34 -11.75 -16.00 -0.03
CA PRO A 34 -12.04 -16.87 -1.16
C PRO A 34 -12.94 -16.24 -2.23
N LYS A 35 -13.72 -15.21 -1.87
CA LYS A 35 -14.57 -14.44 -2.79
C LYS A 35 -13.86 -13.23 -3.41
N ALA A 36 -12.64 -12.93 -3.00
CA ALA A 36 -11.87 -11.85 -3.58
C ALA A 36 -11.52 -12.13 -5.05
N PRO A 37 -11.39 -11.08 -5.89
CA PRO A 37 -10.74 -11.21 -7.18
C PRO A 37 -9.35 -11.84 -7.03
N GLU A 38 -8.95 -12.67 -7.99
CA GLU A 38 -7.66 -13.36 -7.93
C GLU A 38 -6.48 -12.39 -7.81
N GLN A 39 -6.64 -11.19 -8.37
CA GLN A 39 -5.64 -10.12 -8.40
C GLN A 39 -5.27 -9.65 -7.00
N ILE A 40 -6.09 -9.84 -5.96
CA ILE A 40 -5.67 -9.59 -4.56
C ILE A 40 -4.35 -10.31 -4.22
N ARG A 41 -3.98 -11.39 -4.94
CA ARG A 41 -2.71 -12.08 -4.78
C ARG A 41 -1.51 -11.41 -5.47
N ASP A 42 -1.70 -10.40 -6.31
CA ASP A 42 -0.62 -9.68 -6.98
C ASP A 42 0.40 -9.12 -5.99
N PHE A 43 -0.08 -8.67 -4.83
CA PHE A 43 0.70 -8.11 -3.72
C PHE A 43 0.97 -9.13 -2.61
N ALA A 44 0.67 -10.43 -2.78
CA ALA A 44 0.79 -11.42 -1.71
C ALA A 44 2.21 -11.48 -1.12
N ALA A 45 3.23 -11.47 -1.99
CA ALA A 45 4.63 -11.43 -1.59
C ALA A 45 4.99 -10.16 -0.79
N LEU A 46 4.19 -9.09 -0.87
CA LEU A 46 4.43 -7.82 -0.16
C LEU A 46 3.78 -7.81 1.23
N VAL A 47 2.77 -8.64 1.49
CA VAL A 47 2.08 -8.79 2.79
C VAL A 47 3.05 -9.17 3.92
N GLY A 48 2.92 -8.51 5.07
CA GLY A 48 3.83 -8.64 6.20
C GLY A 48 4.70 -7.41 6.43
N ASN A 49 5.74 -7.54 7.26
CA ASN A 49 6.68 -6.48 7.60
C ASN A 49 7.97 -6.59 6.77
N SER A 50 8.47 -5.46 6.27
CA SER A 50 9.75 -5.38 5.54
C SER A 50 10.61 -4.25 6.08
N GLN A 51 11.90 -4.50 6.28
CA GLN A 51 12.89 -3.45 6.52
C GLN A 51 13.31 -2.86 5.18
N CYS A 52 13.21 -1.55 5.04
CA CYS A 52 13.51 -0.90 3.78
C CYS A 52 14.49 0.26 3.94
N GLN A 53 15.20 0.55 2.86
CA GLN A 53 16.01 1.74 2.67
C GLN A 53 15.31 2.62 1.65
N SER A 54 14.87 3.80 2.10
CA SER A 54 14.15 4.78 1.30
C SER A 54 15.06 5.92 0.90
N THR A 55 15.08 6.30 -0.37
CA THR A 55 15.94 7.39 -0.86
C THR A 55 15.17 8.29 -1.81
N ALA A 56 14.90 9.51 -1.37
CA ALA A 56 14.33 10.57 -2.20
C ALA A 56 15.42 11.32 -2.96
N ARG A 57 15.03 11.91 -4.09
CA ARG A 57 15.90 12.76 -4.91
C ARG A 57 15.70 14.23 -4.55
N ASN A 58 16.80 14.97 -4.47
CA ASN A 58 16.80 16.41 -4.26
C ASN A 58 16.39 17.17 -5.54
N PRO A 59 15.94 18.43 -5.42
CA PRO A 59 15.66 19.29 -6.57
C PRO A 59 16.86 19.51 -7.51
N ASP A 60 18.09 19.45 -6.98
CA ASP A 60 19.34 19.55 -7.75
C ASP A 60 19.70 18.26 -8.50
N GLY A 61 18.89 17.20 -8.34
CA GLY A 61 19.08 15.91 -8.99
C GLY A 61 20.02 14.95 -8.24
N THR A 62 20.59 15.34 -7.10
CA THR A 62 21.34 14.43 -6.22
C THR A 62 20.41 13.53 -5.41
N TRP A 63 20.91 12.41 -4.90
CA TRP A 63 20.15 11.53 -4.01
C TRP A 63 20.44 11.87 -2.55
N GLN A 64 19.39 11.88 -1.72
CA GLN A 64 19.55 12.01 -0.27
C GLN A 64 20.23 10.78 0.33
N GLN A 65 20.60 10.86 1.61
CA GLN A 65 21.02 9.68 2.34
C GLN A 65 19.85 8.71 2.52
N PRO A 66 20.07 7.38 2.41
CA PRO A 66 19.03 6.41 2.66
C PRO A 66 18.48 6.49 4.09
N GLU A 67 17.16 6.48 4.21
CA GLU A 67 16.44 6.40 5.47
C GLU A 67 15.95 4.97 5.71
N ALA A 68 16.21 4.43 6.90
CA ALA A 68 15.70 3.12 7.30
C ALA A 68 14.22 3.25 7.73
N ILE A 69 13.32 2.57 7.02
CA ILE A 69 11.88 2.58 7.29
C ILE A 69 11.36 1.15 7.47
N LEU A 70 10.23 1.00 8.16
CA LEU A 70 9.47 -0.26 8.18
C LEU A 70 8.28 -0.12 7.23
N TRP A 71 8.14 -1.03 6.27
CA TRP A 71 6.98 -1.07 5.38
C TRP A 71 6.13 -2.30 5.69
N ARG A 72 4.89 -2.07 6.09
CA ARG A 72 3.93 -3.12 6.43
C ARG A 72 2.81 -3.18 5.40
N TYR A 73 2.44 -4.38 4.98
CA TYR A 73 1.25 -4.66 4.16
C TYR A 73 0.33 -5.64 4.89
N LYS A 74 -0.98 -5.47 4.72
CA LYS A 74 -2.01 -6.36 5.26
C LYS A 74 -3.24 -6.42 4.37
N TYR A 75 -3.97 -7.52 4.45
CA TYR A 75 -5.33 -7.61 3.93
C TYR A 75 -6.28 -6.88 4.87
N ILE A 76 -7.25 -6.17 4.30
CA ILE A 76 -8.30 -5.43 5.00
C ILE A 76 -9.66 -5.66 4.30
N MET A 77 -10.73 -5.11 4.88
CA MET A 77 -12.09 -5.25 4.34
C MET A 77 -12.46 -6.72 4.16
N ASN A 78 -12.16 -7.51 5.18
CA ASN A 78 -12.33 -8.94 5.28
C ASN A 78 -11.68 -9.69 4.11
N GLY A 79 -10.43 -9.34 3.78
CA GLY A 79 -9.63 -10.03 2.77
C GLY A 79 -9.93 -9.63 1.32
N LEU A 80 -10.68 -8.53 1.10
CA LEU A 80 -11.10 -8.05 -0.23
C LEU A 80 -10.28 -6.84 -0.74
N ALA A 81 -9.45 -6.24 0.11
CA ALA A 81 -8.59 -5.12 -0.25
C ALA A 81 -7.25 -5.21 0.50
N ILE A 82 -6.30 -4.35 0.14
CA ILE A 82 -4.95 -4.34 0.70
C ILE A 82 -4.62 -2.95 1.22
N GLN A 83 -4.07 -2.89 2.42
CA GLN A 83 -3.49 -1.68 2.99
C GLN A 83 -1.99 -1.86 3.14
N ASP A 84 -1.23 -0.79 2.89
CA ASP A 84 0.13 -0.67 3.35
C ASP A 84 0.36 0.58 4.20
N GLU A 85 1.42 0.57 4.98
CA GLU A 85 1.91 1.69 5.76
C GLU A 85 3.45 1.69 5.80
N THR A 86 4.06 2.84 5.60
CA THR A 86 5.45 3.13 5.89
C THR A 86 5.54 3.80 7.25
N LEU A 87 6.32 3.21 8.15
CA LEU A 87 6.61 3.71 9.47
C LEU A 87 8.03 4.24 9.45
N LYS A 88 8.13 5.56 9.49
CA LYS A 88 9.38 6.32 9.38
C LYS A 88 9.89 6.79 10.74
N PRO A 89 11.21 6.86 10.94
CA PRO A 89 11.82 7.35 12.18
C PRO A 89 11.37 8.75 12.60
N ASP A 90 11.10 9.63 11.64
CA ASP A 90 10.68 11.02 11.86
C ASP A 90 9.19 11.18 12.24
N GLY A 91 8.41 10.10 12.27
CA GLY A 91 6.97 10.12 12.54
C GLY A 91 6.09 10.47 11.33
N SER A 92 6.67 10.79 10.16
CA SER A 92 5.94 11.13 8.93
C SER A 92 5.46 9.88 8.17
N HIS A 93 4.63 9.10 8.86
CA HIS A 93 4.06 7.87 8.35
C HIS A 93 3.15 8.12 7.13
N SER A 94 3.10 7.15 6.24
CA SER A 94 2.21 7.21 5.08
C SER A 94 1.77 5.83 4.67
N GLY A 95 0.84 5.72 3.74
CA GLY A 95 0.36 4.42 3.29
C GLY A 95 -0.68 4.55 2.21
N SER A 96 -1.14 3.42 1.70
CA SER A 96 -2.17 3.37 0.67
C SER A 96 -3.20 2.29 0.94
N ILE A 97 -4.41 2.50 0.43
CA ILE A 97 -5.43 1.46 0.30
C ILE A 97 -5.57 1.12 -1.19
N ARG A 98 -5.56 -0.18 -1.49
CA ARG A 98 -5.64 -0.74 -2.85
C ARG A 98 -6.89 -1.60 -2.98
N GLN A 99 -7.66 -1.32 -4.02
CA GLN A 99 -8.82 -2.10 -4.41
C GLN A 99 -8.69 -2.47 -5.88
N TYR A 100 -8.99 -3.72 -6.22
CA TYR A 100 -9.05 -4.12 -7.61
C TYR A 100 -10.46 -3.88 -8.14
N LEU A 101 -10.58 -3.25 -9.31
CA LEU A 101 -11.84 -2.98 -10.00
C LEU A 101 -11.99 -4.03 -11.11
N PRO A 102 -12.82 -5.07 -10.93
CA PRO A 102 -12.92 -6.17 -11.89
C PRO A 102 -13.42 -5.71 -13.28
N ASP A 103 -14.38 -4.79 -13.31
CA ASP A 103 -14.96 -4.29 -14.55
C ASP A 103 -13.95 -3.48 -15.38
N GLU A 104 -13.07 -2.74 -14.71
CA GLU A 104 -12.00 -1.96 -15.34
C GLU A 104 -10.68 -2.72 -15.47
N LYS A 105 -10.62 -3.94 -14.91
CA LYS A 105 -9.43 -4.81 -14.86
C LYS A 105 -8.17 -4.07 -14.44
N LYS A 106 -8.27 -3.28 -13.37
CA LYS A 106 -7.14 -2.50 -12.85
C LYS A 106 -7.20 -2.33 -11.35
N TRP A 107 -6.03 -2.17 -10.76
CA TRP A 107 -5.88 -1.66 -9.41
C TRP A 107 -6.23 -0.19 -9.34
N PHE A 108 -6.84 0.21 -8.24
CA PHE A 108 -7.08 1.59 -7.86
C PHE A 108 -6.53 1.83 -6.45
N VAL A 109 -5.64 2.81 -6.31
CA VAL A 109 -4.78 2.96 -5.14
C VAL A 109 -4.83 4.39 -4.63
N HIS A 110 -5.30 4.59 -3.40
CA HIS A 110 -5.35 5.89 -2.76
C HIS A 110 -4.26 6.03 -1.71
N TYR A 111 -3.49 7.12 -1.78
CA TYR A 111 -2.43 7.44 -0.83
C TYR A 111 -2.92 8.32 0.32
N TYR A 112 -2.34 8.09 1.50
CA TYR A 112 -2.59 8.80 2.76
C TYR A 112 -1.25 9.16 3.42
N SER A 113 -1.22 10.29 4.13
CA SER A 113 -0.07 10.71 4.95
C SER A 113 -0.54 11.16 6.34
N SER A 114 0.27 10.88 7.37
CA SER A 114 0.06 11.41 8.72
C SER A 114 0.58 12.84 8.90
N SER A 115 1.48 13.29 8.02
CA SER A 115 2.13 14.61 8.12
C SER A 115 1.16 15.78 7.93
N SER A 116 0.06 15.57 7.21
CA SER A 116 -0.95 16.58 6.92
C SER A 116 -2.25 15.92 6.47
N PRO A 117 -3.44 16.45 6.81
CA PRO A 117 -4.71 15.95 6.29
C PRO A 117 -4.71 15.91 4.76
N THR A 118 -5.00 14.75 4.18
CA THR A 118 -5.07 14.57 2.72
C THR A 118 -6.49 14.89 2.25
N THR A 119 -6.76 16.18 1.97
CA THR A 119 -8.12 16.68 1.62
C THR A 119 -8.63 16.18 0.27
N ALA A 120 -7.72 15.83 -0.64
CA ALA A 120 -8.00 15.11 -1.87
C ALA A 120 -6.97 13.99 -2.01
N LEU A 121 -7.45 12.73 -2.04
CA LEU A 121 -6.58 11.56 -2.06
C LEU A 121 -5.95 11.41 -3.45
N PRO A 122 -4.61 11.44 -3.58
CA PRO A 122 -3.97 11.09 -4.82
C PRO A 122 -4.28 9.63 -5.17
N ALA A 123 -4.72 9.38 -6.40
CA ALA A 123 -5.15 8.07 -6.87
C ALA A 123 -4.28 7.57 -8.02
N TRP A 124 -3.75 6.35 -7.91
CA TRP A 124 -3.05 5.66 -8.98
C TRP A 124 -3.90 4.52 -9.52
N SER A 125 -3.72 4.20 -10.80
CA SER A 125 -4.29 2.99 -11.38
C SER A 125 -3.33 2.26 -12.30
N GLY A 126 -3.50 0.95 -12.44
CA GLY A 126 -2.64 0.12 -13.28
C GLY A 126 -2.73 -1.35 -12.91
N ASN A 127 -1.71 -2.13 -13.23
CA ASN A 127 -1.77 -3.59 -13.17
C ASN A 127 -0.42 -4.24 -12.91
N LYS A 128 -0.49 -5.53 -12.52
CA LYS A 128 0.65 -6.42 -12.63
C LYS A 128 0.91 -6.78 -14.09
N THR A 129 2.14 -6.68 -14.53
CA THR A 129 2.59 -6.99 -15.89
C THR A 129 3.03 -8.46 -15.98
N LYS A 130 3.22 -8.96 -17.21
CA LYS A 130 3.58 -10.38 -17.46
C LYS A 130 4.95 -10.79 -16.89
N ASP A 131 5.87 -9.84 -16.80
CA ASP A 131 7.19 -9.97 -16.16
C ASP A 131 7.13 -9.87 -14.63
N GLY A 132 5.94 -9.70 -14.05
CA GLY A 132 5.70 -9.74 -12.61
C GLY A 132 5.84 -8.39 -11.90
N ASN A 133 6.22 -7.32 -12.61
CA ASN A 133 6.23 -5.97 -12.08
C ASN A 133 4.80 -5.47 -11.83
N ILE A 134 4.62 -4.52 -10.91
CA ILE A 134 3.33 -3.83 -10.73
C ILE A 134 3.55 -2.37 -11.05
N ILE A 135 2.88 -1.87 -12.09
CA ILE A 135 3.06 -0.50 -12.59
C ILE A 135 1.74 0.23 -12.44
N LEU A 136 1.79 1.38 -11.77
CA LEU A 136 0.62 2.22 -11.51
C LEU A 136 0.93 3.67 -11.91
N TYR A 137 -0.06 4.34 -12.49
CA TYR A 137 0.05 5.68 -13.02
C TYR A 137 -0.96 6.61 -12.37
N ARG A 138 -0.53 7.85 -12.16
CA ARG A 138 -1.38 8.99 -11.84
C ARG A 138 -0.98 10.15 -12.72
N GLU A 139 -1.94 10.86 -13.29
CA GLU A 139 -1.64 12.08 -14.04
C GLU A 139 -0.92 13.11 -13.15
N GLN A 140 0.17 13.67 -13.66
CA GLN A 140 0.94 14.68 -12.95
C GLN A 140 1.74 15.52 -13.95
N LYS A 141 1.57 16.84 -13.89
CA LYS A 141 2.45 17.76 -14.62
C LYS A 141 3.83 17.84 -13.96
N ALA A 142 4.87 17.94 -14.77
CA ALA A 142 6.19 18.31 -14.29
C ALA A 142 6.20 19.77 -13.79
N PRO A 143 7.21 20.19 -13.00
CA PRO A 143 7.31 21.57 -12.51
C PRO A 143 7.31 22.65 -13.60
N ASN A 144 7.75 22.30 -14.81
CA ASN A 144 7.71 23.18 -15.99
C ASN A 144 6.36 23.18 -16.74
N GLY A 145 5.34 22.49 -16.21
CA GLY A 145 4.00 22.42 -16.79
C GLY A 145 3.81 21.33 -17.86
N MET A 146 4.85 20.57 -18.21
CA MET A 146 4.74 19.46 -19.17
C MET A 146 3.80 18.37 -18.63
N GLU A 147 2.86 17.94 -19.47
CA GLU A 147 1.94 16.84 -19.13
C GLU A 147 2.67 15.51 -19.04
N GLY A 148 2.28 14.68 -18.07
CA GLY A 148 2.88 13.37 -17.88
C GLY A 148 2.20 12.60 -16.76
N PHE A 149 2.92 11.60 -16.25
CA PHE A 149 2.47 10.76 -15.17
C PHE A 149 3.49 10.71 -14.04
N TYR A 150 3.00 10.57 -12.82
CA TYR A 150 3.78 9.99 -11.75
C TYR A 150 3.56 8.48 -11.76
N ARG A 151 4.57 7.76 -12.27
CA ARG A 151 4.59 6.30 -12.35
C ARG A 151 5.24 5.74 -11.10
N ILE A 152 4.59 4.76 -10.48
CA ILE A 152 5.18 3.95 -9.43
C ILE A 152 5.32 2.51 -9.92
N THR A 153 6.44 1.88 -9.59
CA THR A 153 6.75 0.52 -10.03
C THR A 153 7.26 -0.30 -8.87
N PHE A 154 6.61 -1.43 -8.61
CA PHE A 154 7.17 -2.51 -7.80
C PHE A 154 7.83 -3.52 -8.74
N PHE A 155 9.06 -3.94 -8.42
CA PHE A 155 9.84 -4.85 -9.24
C PHE A 155 10.76 -5.73 -8.37
N ASP A 156 11.40 -6.73 -8.97
CA ASP A 156 12.24 -7.72 -8.26
C ASP A 156 11.52 -8.33 -7.04
N ILE A 157 10.22 -8.63 -7.23
CA ILE A 157 9.31 -9.08 -6.19
C ILE A 157 9.52 -10.57 -5.92
N SER A 158 9.77 -10.91 -4.66
CA SER A 158 9.89 -12.28 -4.15
C SER A 158 9.41 -12.35 -2.70
N ASP A 159 9.33 -13.55 -2.13
CA ASP A 159 9.00 -13.74 -0.71
C ASP A 159 10.10 -13.21 0.24
N ALA A 160 11.29 -12.88 -0.28
CA ALA A 160 12.42 -12.39 0.50
C ALA A 160 12.64 -10.86 0.39
N LYS A 161 12.25 -10.26 -0.75
CA LYS A 161 12.53 -8.86 -1.05
C LYS A 161 11.63 -8.31 -2.14
N PHE A 162 11.60 -6.98 -2.25
CA PHE A 162 11.08 -6.27 -3.41
C PHE A 162 11.74 -4.90 -3.50
N GLU A 163 11.70 -4.32 -4.70
CA GLU A 163 12.13 -2.97 -4.98
C GLU A 163 10.93 -2.12 -5.37
N TRP A 164 10.99 -0.83 -5.07
CA TRP A 164 10.00 0.15 -5.47
C TRP A 164 10.67 1.41 -6.00
N LYS A 165 10.07 2.03 -7.01
CA LYS A 165 10.50 3.34 -7.50
C LYS A 165 9.33 4.22 -7.86
N GLY A 166 9.49 5.51 -7.63
CA GLY A 166 8.62 6.58 -8.08
C GLY A 166 9.36 7.46 -9.08
N GLU A 167 8.71 7.74 -10.20
CA GLU A 167 9.30 8.45 -11.33
C GLU A 167 8.24 9.35 -11.96
N TRP A 168 8.64 10.55 -12.39
CA TRP A 168 7.85 11.29 -13.37
C TRP A 168 8.22 10.79 -14.76
N VAL A 169 7.22 10.57 -15.61
CA VAL A 169 7.40 10.21 -17.02
C VAL A 169 6.55 11.09 -17.91
N ASP A 170 7.02 11.39 -19.12
CA ASP A 170 6.16 12.00 -20.13
C ASP A 170 5.10 10.99 -20.63
N LYS A 171 4.11 11.49 -21.39
CA LYS A 171 3.00 10.64 -21.87
C LYS A 171 3.43 9.48 -22.77
N GLU A 172 4.59 9.60 -23.41
CA GLU A 172 5.17 8.57 -24.27
C GLU A 172 6.19 7.69 -23.53
N GLU A 173 6.46 7.98 -22.25
CA GLU A 173 7.45 7.32 -21.39
C GLU A 173 8.88 7.32 -21.95
N LYS A 174 9.21 8.26 -22.85
CA LYS A 174 10.54 8.46 -23.41
C LYS A 174 11.44 9.26 -22.47
N ILE A 175 10.84 10.19 -21.74
CA ILE A 175 11.51 10.98 -20.70
C ILE A 175 11.16 10.34 -19.37
N VAL A 176 12.17 9.84 -18.66
CA VAL A 176 12.01 9.26 -17.32
C VAL A 176 12.86 10.05 -16.33
N TYR A 177 12.20 10.58 -15.31
CA TYR A 177 12.84 11.31 -14.23
C TYR A 177 12.55 10.63 -12.89
N PRO A 178 13.48 9.80 -12.38
CA PRO A 178 13.33 9.18 -11.08
C PRO A 178 13.35 10.21 -9.96
N THR A 179 12.42 10.06 -9.02
CA THR A 179 12.28 10.95 -7.85
C THR A 179 12.47 10.21 -6.54
N TRP A 180 12.24 8.89 -6.52
CA TRP A 180 12.29 8.10 -5.30
C TRP A 180 12.60 6.63 -5.63
N LYS A 181 13.42 5.99 -4.79
CA LYS A 181 13.64 4.54 -4.78
C LYS A 181 13.57 3.98 -3.36
N ILE A 182 13.08 2.76 -3.22
CA ILE A 182 13.01 2.04 -1.95
C ILE A 182 13.41 0.58 -2.19
N SER A 183 14.38 0.08 -1.43
CA SER A 183 14.78 -1.33 -1.43
C SER A 183 14.33 -1.99 -0.14
N CYS A 184 13.62 -3.11 -0.23
CA CYS A 184 13.02 -3.78 0.92
C CYS A 184 13.47 -5.23 1.06
N LYS A 185 13.78 -5.63 2.30
CA LYS A 185 14.01 -7.02 2.70
C LYS A 185 12.96 -7.44 3.71
N LYS A 186 12.37 -8.61 3.51
CA LYS A 186 11.36 -9.16 4.40
C LYS A 186 11.96 -9.49 5.76
N LYS A 187 11.24 -9.14 6.83
CA LYS A 187 11.54 -9.66 8.15
C LYS A 187 10.99 -11.08 8.21
N VAL A 188 11.89 -12.04 8.39
CA VAL A 188 11.54 -13.43 8.76
C VAL A 188 11.11 -13.45 10.22
#